data_AF-A0AAW7FKA2-F1
#
_entry.id   AF-A0AAW7FKA2-F1
#
_cell.length_a   1.000
_cell.length_b   1.000
_cell.length_c   1.000
_cell.angle_alpha   90.00
_cell.angle_beta   90.00
_cell.angle_gamma   90.00
#
_symmetry.space_group_name_H-M   'P 1'
#
loop_
_entity.id
_entity.type
_entity.pdbx_description
1 polymer ?
#
loop_
_entity_poly.entity_id
_entity_poly.type
_entity_poly.pdbx_seq_one_letter_code
_entity_poly.pdbx_strand_id
1 'polypeptide(L)'
;MNKIIRENIKNVTTLTGSRQLTLWKREDLQHPQPDVVAEEVPVALVYNGISHVVMMASPKDLEHFAMGFSLSEGIIERPQDIYAMEVVPSCNGLEVQVELSSRRFMGLKERRRALAGRTGCGVCGVEQLNDIGKPVQPLPFTQTFDLVNLDHALRHLNDFQPVGQLTGCTHAAAWVQPSGHLAGGHEDVGRHVALDKLLGRRAIEGETWQQGAVLVSSRASYEMVQKSAMCGVEILFAVSAATTLAVEVAERCNLTLVGFCKPGRATIYTHPERLIAE
;
A
#
# COMPACT_ATOMS: atom_id res chain seq x y z
N MET A 1 40.44 -16.19 -7.47
CA MET A 1 41.05 -14.88 -7.13
C MET A 1 40.34 -13.81 -7.94
N ASN A 2 39.15 -13.40 -7.49
CA ASN A 2 38.45 -12.21 -7.98
C ASN A 2 37.71 -11.66 -6.78
N LYS A 3 38.38 -10.70 -6.15
CA LYS A 3 37.95 -10.01 -4.95
C LYS A 3 36.80 -9.12 -5.39
N ILE A 4 35.57 -9.61 -5.24
CA ILE A 4 34.35 -8.80 -5.35
C ILE A 4 34.59 -7.61 -4.42
N ILE A 5 34.68 -6.43 -5.02
CA ILE A 5 34.80 -5.17 -4.31
C ILE A 5 33.48 -5.02 -3.54
N ARG A 6 33.47 -5.49 -2.30
CA ARG A 6 32.55 -5.00 -1.27
C ARG A 6 32.96 -3.55 -1.02
N GLU A 7 32.49 -2.65 -1.86
CA GLU A 7 32.37 -1.26 -1.41
C GLU A 7 31.43 -1.30 -0.22
N ASN A 8 31.99 -0.98 0.95
CA ASN A 8 31.24 -0.77 2.17
C ASN A 8 30.31 0.42 1.96
N ILE A 9 29.13 0.16 1.39
CA ILE A 9 28.00 1.08 1.44
C ILE A 9 27.55 1.07 2.90
N LYS A 10 28.18 1.92 3.71
CA LYS A 10 27.71 2.20 5.06
C LYS A 10 26.35 2.87 4.90
N ASN A 11 25.32 2.38 5.57
CA ASN A 11 24.11 3.16 5.81
C ASN A 11 24.54 4.43 6.57
N VAL A 12 24.68 5.56 5.87
CA VAL A 12 25.14 6.84 6.46
C VAL A 12 23.99 7.58 7.14
N THR A 13 22.75 7.16 6.91
CA THR A 13 21.54 7.71 7.53
C THR A 13 21.03 6.79 8.66
N THR A 14 20.59 7.38 9.77
CA THR A 14 19.95 6.66 10.89
C THR A 14 18.51 6.24 10.57
N LEU A 15 17.96 6.68 9.42
CA LEU A 15 16.61 6.42 8.97
C LEU A 15 16.57 5.29 7.92
N THR A 16 15.98 4.15 8.29
CA THR A 16 15.74 3.02 7.39
C THR A 16 14.90 3.42 6.17
N GLY A 17 15.32 2.96 4.99
CA GLY A 17 14.64 3.23 3.72
C GLY A 17 15.22 4.41 2.96
N SER A 18 16.40 4.89 3.32
CA SER A 18 17.11 5.97 2.63
C SER A 18 18.62 5.71 2.60
N ARG A 19 19.31 6.19 1.56
CA ARG A 19 20.77 6.15 1.46
C ARG A 19 21.31 7.49 1.02
N GLN A 20 22.46 7.85 1.56
CA GLN A 20 23.22 8.98 1.03
C GLN A 20 24.00 8.53 -0.20
N LEU A 21 23.78 9.22 -1.32
CA LEU A 21 24.47 9.00 -2.58
C LEU A 21 25.21 10.28 -3.00
N THR A 22 26.14 10.10 -3.91
CA THR A 22 26.89 11.17 -4.55
C THR A 22 26.23 11.51 -5.88
N LEU A 23 25.84 12.77 -6.07
CA LEU A 23 25.16 13.24 -7.28
C LEU A 23 25.68 14.60 -7.76
N TRP A 24 25.19 15.07 -8.90
CA TRP A 24 25.52 16.38 -9.46
C TRP A 24 24.26 17.22 -9.58
N LYS A 25 24.36 18.50 -9.23
CA LYS A 25 23.26 19.46 -9.39
C LYS A 25 23.44 20.23 -10.69
N ARG A 26 22.34 20.71 -11.27
CA ARG A 26 22.35 21.50 -12.52
C ARG A 26 23.32 22.68 -12.47
N GLU A 27 23.47 23.29 -11.29
CA GLU A 27 24.35 24.44 -11.05
C GLU A 27 25.85 24.09 -11.05
N ASP A 28 26.21 22.83 -10.77
CA ASP A 28 27.60 22.37 -10.72
C ASP A 28 27.71 20.90 -11.15
N LEU A 29 28.08 20.70 -12.41
CA LEU A 29 28.33 19.38 -13.00
C LEU A 29 29.76 18.88 -12.80
N GLN A 30 30.64 19.69 -12.20
CA GLN A 30 32.06 19.33 -12.00
C GLN A 30 32.30 18.79 -10.59
N HIS A 31 31.58 19.31 -9.59
CA HIS A 31 31.74 18.89 -8.21
C HIS A 31 30.54 18.07 -7.73
N PRO A 32 30.73 16.77 -7.48
CA PRO A 32 29.67 15.96 -6.90
C PRO A 32 29.35 16.39 -5.46
N GLN A 33 28.08 16.34 -5.09
CA GLN A 33 27.55 16.66 -3.78
C GLN A 33 26.79 15.47 -3.18
N PRO A 34 26.79 15.30 -1.84
CA PRO A 34 25.95 14.29 -1.21
C PRO A 34 24.47 14.70 -1.22
N ASP A 35 23.59 13.74 -1.42
CA ASP A 35 22.15 13.88 -1.21
C ASP A 35 21.53 12.56 -0.74
N VAL A 36 20.30 12.60 -0.23
CA VAL A 36 19.59 11.42 0.26
C VAL A 36 18.60 10.93 -0.79
N VAL A 37 18.63 9.63 -1.06
CA VAL A 37 17.75 8.95 -2.01
C VAL A 37 17.00 7.83 -1.30
N ALA A 38 15.72 7.64 -1.63
CA ALA A 38 14.91 6.56 -1.07
C ALA A 38 15.44 5.19 -1.52
N GLU A 39 15.43 4.21 -0.63
CA GLU A 39 15.72 2.83 -0.98
C GLU A 39 14.47 2.18 -1.59
N GLU A 40 14.67 1.52 -2.73
CA GLU A 40 13.72 0.61 -3.37
C GLU A 40 14.39 -0.76 -3.45
N VAL A 41 13.80 -1.75 -2.78
CA VAL A 41 14.31 -3.13 -2.78
C VAL A 41 13.21 -4.08 -3.25
N PRO A 42 13.55 -5.16 -3.97
CA PRO A 42 12.58 -6.18 -4.29
C PRO A 42 12.26 -7.00 -3.04
N VAL A 43 10.97 -7.14 -2.75
CA VAL A 43 10.43 -7.91 -1.62
C VAL A 43 9.55 -9.02 -2.18
N ALA A 44 9.94 -10.27 -1.94
CA ALA A 44 9.11 -11.42 -2.31
C ALA A 44 8.17 -11.81 -1.16
N LEU A 45 6.89 -12.06 -1.48
CA LEU A 45 5.96 -12.68 -0.54
C LEU A 45 5.91 -14.18 -0.78
N VAL A 46 6.37 -14.95 0.20
CA VAL A 46 6.55 -16.41 0.09
C VAL A 46 5.58 -17.11 1.05
N TYR A 47 4.53 -17.74 0.52
CA TYR A 47 3.52 -18.42 1.32
C TYR A 47 3.82 -19.92 1.36
N ASN A 48 4.11 -20.47 2.56
CA ASN A 48 4.47 -21.88 2.77
C ASN A 48 5.51 -22.41 1.77
N GLY A 49 6.57 -21.62 1.55
CA GLY A 49 7.68 -21.96 0.64
C GLY A 49 7.41 -21.67 -0.84
N ILE A 50 6.24 -21.12 -1.21
CA ILE A 50 5.92 -20.76 -2.58
C ILE A 50 6.03 -19.23 -2.76
N SER A 51 7.01 -18.79 -3.55
CA SER A 51 7.11 -17.38 -3.97
C SER A 51 5.90 -17.02 -4.84
N HIS A 52 5.12 -16.04 -4.37
CA HIS A 52 3.86 -15.64 -5.01
C HIS A 52 4.01 -14.39 -5.86
N VAL A 53 4.60 -13.33 -5.31
CA VAL A 53 4.84 -12.06 -5.98
C VAL A 53 6.16 -11.45 -5.52
N VAL A 54 6.75 -10.60 -6.35
CA VAL A 54 7.86 -9.73 -6.00
C VAL A 54 7.43 -8.29 -6.25
N MET A 55 7.47 -7.47 -5.21
CA MET A 55 7.11 -6.05 -5.29
C MET A 55 8.32 -5.19 -4.95
N MET A 56 8.50 -4.09 -5.66
CA MET A 56 9.47 -3.07 -5.27
C MET A 56 8.90 -2.27 -4.09
N ALA A 57 9.65 -2.18 -3.00
CA ALA A 57 9.19 -1.58 -1.76
C ALA A 57 10.32 -0.90 -0.98
N SER A 58 9.95 -0.01 -0.07
CA SER A 58 10.87 0.48 0.96
C SER A 58 11.15 -0.65 1.97
N PRO A 59 12.41 -0.86 2.40
CA PRO A 59 12.84 -1.99 3.25
C PRO A 59 12.42 -1.85 4.73
N LYS A 60 11.15 -1.56 4.99
CA LYS A 60 10.56 -1.41 6.33
C LYS A 60 9.08 -1.72 6.32
N ASP A 61 8.53 -2.03 7.50
CA ASP A 61 7.11 -2.37 7.70
C ASP A 61 6.63 -3.57 6.86
N LEU A 62 7.52 -4.53 6.60
CA LEU A 62 7.26 -5.60 5.62
C LEU A 62 6.26 -6.66 6.11
N GLU A 63 6.14 -6.87 7.42
CA GLU A 63 5.09 -7.71 8.00
C GLU A 63 3.70 -7.09 7.78
N HIS A 64 3.57 -5.77 7.96
CA HIS A 64 2.35 -5.04 7.64
C HIS A 64 2.04 -5.11 6.15
N PHE A 65 3.05 -4.96 5.29
CA PHE A 65 2.90 -5.14 3.84
C PHE A 65 2.35 -6.53 3.50
N ALA A 66 2.96 -7.59 4.03
CA ALA A 66 2.52 -8.97 3.76
C ALA A 66 1.10 -9.25 4.26
N MET A 67 0.75 -8.77 5.46
CA MET A 67 -0.60 -8.90 6.03
C MET A 67 -1.64 -8.18 5.16
N GLY A 68 -1.40 -6.91 4.82
CA GLY A 68 -2.36 -6.14 4.06
C GLY A 68 -2.48 -6.58 2.61
N PHE A 69 -1.38 -6.96 1.96
CA PHE A 69 -1.41 -7.59 0.64
C PHE A 69 -2.23 -8.89 0.68
N SER A 70 -2.04 -9.72 1.71
CA SER A 70 -2.79 -10.97 1.86
C SER A 70 -4.30 -10.75 1.96
N LEU A 71 -4.71 -9.71 2.71
CA LEU A 71 -6.12 -9.34 2.87
C LEU A 71 -6.68 -8.71 1.59
N SER A 72 -5.97 -7.74 1.03
CA SER A 72 -6.43 -6.95 -0.10
C SER A 72 -6.52 -7.79 -1.39
N GLU A 73 -5.62 -8.77 -1.55
CA GLU A 73 -5.69 -9.78 -2.60
C GLU A 73 -6.57 -10.99 -2.25
N GLY A 74 -7.27 -10.97 -1.11
CA GLY A 74 -8.15 -12.06 -0.65
C GLY A 74 -7.47 -13.42 -0.68
N ILE A 75 -6.18 -13.45 -0.33
CA ILE A 75 -5.40 -14.67 -0.05
C ILE A 75 -5.82 -15.19 1.33
N ILE A 76 -6.12 -14.29 2.26
CA ILE A 76 -6.73 -14.57 3.55
C ILE A 76 -8.05 -13.80 3.69
N GLU A 77 -8.93 -14.25 4.59
CA GLU A 77 -10.12 -13.45 4.98
C GLU A 77 -9.91 -12.73 6.32
N ARG A 78 -9.04 -13.27 7.17
CA ARG A 78 -8.76 -12.72 8.50
C ARG A 78 -7.28 -12.91 8.88
N PRO A 79 -6.73 -12.05 9.77
CA PRO A 79 -5.34 -12.14 10.18
C PRO A 79 -4.94 -13.51 10.77
N GLN A 80 -5.87 -14.19 11.46
CA GLN A 80 -5.63 -15.50 12.07
C GLN A 80 -5.43 -16.64 11.06
N ASP A 81 -5.64 -16.38 9.76
CA ASP A 81 -5.29 -17.34 8.72
C ASP A 81 -3.76 -17.38 8.47
N ILE A 82 -2.98 -16.44 9.03
CA ILE A 82 -1.51 -16.42 9.06
C ILE A 82 -1.05 -16.81 10.46
N TYR A 83 -0.19 -17.83 10.56
CA TYR A 83 0.34 -18.35 11.82
C TYR A 83 1.68 -17.73 12.19
N ALA A 84 2.51 -17.40 11.20
CA ALA A 84 3.80 -16.75 11.40
C ALA A 84 4.19 -15.92 10.18
N MET A 85 4.98 -14.89 10.42
CA MET A 85 5.68 -14.11 9.39
C MET A 85 7.12 -13.90 9.82
N GLU A 86 8.05 -14.04 8.89
CA GLU A 86 9.46 -13.75 9.12
C GLU A 86 10.04 -13.01 7.92
N VAL A 87 10.75 -11.91 8.18
CA VAL A 87 11.46 -11.15 7.15
C VAL A 87 12.90 -11.64 7.08
N VAL A 88 13.29 -12.25 5.97
CA VAL A 88 14.64 -12.80 5.78
C VAL A 88 15.37 -12.12 4.62
N PRO A 89 16.69 -11.90 4.73
CA PRO A 89 17.50 -11.47 3.59
C PRO A 89 17.57 -12.55 2.51
N SER A 90 17.52 -12.14 1.25
CA SER A 90 17.72 -13.02 0.10
C SER A 90 18.75 -12.41 -0.86
N CYS A 91 19.17 -13.16 -1.89
CA CYS A 91 20.31 -12.80 -2.74
C CYS A 91 20.14 -11.42 -3.43
N ASN A 92 18.91 -11.04 -3.76
CA ASN A 92 18.59 -9.83 -4.51
C ASN A 92 17.71 -8.84 -3.74
N GLY A 93 17.40 -9.08 -2.47
CA GLY A 93 16.44 -8.27 -1.73
C GLY A 93 15.98 -8.92 -0.43
N LEU A 94 14.68 -8.82 -0.15
CA LEU A 94 14.08 -9.36 1.07
C LEU A 94 12.97 -10.35 0.71
N GLU A 95 12.73 -11.31 1.60
CA GLU A 95 11.59 -12.20 1.51
C GLU A 95 10.77 -12.08 2.80
N VAL A 96 9.46 -12.02 2.67
CA VAL A 96 8.56 -12.23 3.80
C VAL A 96 8.02 -13.65 3.69
N GLN A 97 8.53 -14.52 4.55
CA GLN A 97 8.10 -15.91 4.69
C GLN A 97 6.83 -15.92 5.53
N VAL A 98 5.72 -16.35 4.93
CA VAL A 98 4.39 -16.35 5.55
C VAL A 98 3.93 -17.79 5.73
N GLU A 99 3.71 -18.19 6.99
CA GLU A 99 3.06 -19.46 7.32
C GLU A 99 1.54 -19.27 7.30
N LEU A 100 0.92 -19.85 6.28
CA LEU A 100 -0.49 -19.71 5.96
C LEU A 100 -1.26 -20.98 6.33
N SER A 101 -2.47 -20.81 6.84
CA SER A 101 -3.39 -21.92 7.10
C SER A 101 -3.57 -22.82 5.87
N SER A 102 -3.66 -24.14 6.07
CA SER A 102 -3.72 -25.11 4.98
C SER A 102 -4.87 -24.83 4.00
N ARG A 103 -6.02 -24.38 4.52
CA ARG A 103 -7.21 -24.01 3.71
C ARG A 103 -6.88 -22.89 2.72
N ARG A 104 -6.31 -21.79 3.19
CA ARG A 104 -5.94 -20.64 2.34
C ARG A 104 -4.82 -21.00 1.38
N PHE A 105 -3.84 -21.76 1.84
CA PHE A 105 -2.74 -22.22 0.98
C PHE A 105 -3.22 -23.12 -0.16
N MET A 106 -4.22 -24.00 0.07
CA MET A 106 -4.82 -24.78 -1.02
C MET A 106 -5.55 -23.86 -2.02
N GLY A 107 -6.33 -22.90 -1.55
CA GLY A 107 -7.01 -21.93 -2.41
C GLY A 107 -6.03 -21.10 -3.27
N LEU A 108 -4.91 -20.67 -2.69
CA LEU A 108 -3.84 -19.98 -3.41
C LEU A 108 -3.26 -20.84 -4.54
N LYS A 109 -2.96 -22.11 -4.27
CA LYS A 109 -2.47 -23.06 -5.29
C LYS A 109 -3.50 -23.35 -6.37
N GLU A 110 -4.77 -23.48 -6.02
CA GLU A 110 -5.86 -23.70 -6.98
C GLU A 110 -6.00 -22.52 -7.95
N ARG A 111 -6.00 -21.28 -7.44
CA ARG A 111 -5.99 -20.08 -8.28
C ARG A 111 -4.81 -20.08 -9.24
N ARG A 112 -3.58 -20.34 -8.75
CA ARG A 112 -2.38 -20.43 -9.61
C ARG A 112 -2.49 -21.50 -10.69
N ARG A 113 -3.04 -22.68 -10.38
CA ARG A 113 -3.21 -23.77 -11.36
C ARG A 113 -4.26 -23.44 -12.43
N ALA A 114 -5.38 -22.85 -12.02
CA ALA A 114 -6.43 -22.42 -12.95
C ALA A 114 -5.90 -21.38 -13.96
N LEU A 115 -4.93 -20.56 -13.54
CA LEU A 115 -4.26 -19.58 -14.39
C LEU A 115 -3.21 -20.22 -15.31
N ALA A 116 -2.37 -21.13 -14.80
CA ALA A 116 -1.36 -21.82 -15.60
C ALA A 116 -1.97 -22.66 -16.75
N GLY A 117 -3.18 -23.18 -16.57
CA GLY A 117 -3.91 -23.94 -17.59
C GLY A 117 -4.47 -23.12 -18.76
N ARG A 118 -4.37 -21.77 -18.72
CA ARG A 118 -5.03 -20.88 -19.70
C ARG A 118 -4.10 -19.98 -20.52
N THR A 119 -2.78 -19.94 -20.27
CA THR A 119 -1.84 -19.11 -21.03
C THR A 119 -0.45 -19.74 -21.19
N GLY A 120 -0.01 -19.96 -22.44
CA GLY A 120 1.30 -20.51 -22.81
C GLY A 120 2.50 -19.55 -22.72
N CYS A 121 2.40 -18.44 -21.99
CA CYS A 121 3.54 -17.52 -21.76
C CYS A 121 3.32 -16.61 -20.51
N GLY A 122 2.45 -17.05 -19.58
CA GLY A 122 1.79 -16.19 -18.60
C GLY A 122 2.70 -15.62 -17.51
N VAL A 123 2.98 -14.31 -17.62
CA VAL A 123 3.33 -13.41 -16.49
C VAL A 123 2.87 -11.94 -16.69
N CYS A 124 2.54 -11.44 -17.89
CA CYS A 124 2.55 -9.98 -18.09
C CYS A 124 1.32 -9.25 -18.70
N GLY A 125 0.10 -9.82 -18.76
CA GLY A 125 -1.02 -8.95 -19.20
C GLY A 125 -2.43 -9.51 -19.21
N VAL A 126 -2.60 -10.82 -19.40
CA VAL A 126 -3.95 -11.45 -19.35
C VAL A 126 -4.42 -11.61 -17.90
N GLU A 127 -3.48 -11.71 -16.95
CA GLU A 127 -3.71 -11.77 -15.50
C GLU A 127 -4.47 -10.53 -15.02
N GLN A 128 -3.99 -9.33 -15.36
CA GLN A 128 -4.60 -8.06 -14.93
C GLN A 128 -6.00 -7.84 -15.52
N LEU A 129 -6.30 -8.31 -16.74
CA LEU A 129 -7.61 -8.09 -17.36
C LEU A 129 -8.73 -8.93 -16.73
N ASN A 130 -8.42 -10.16 -16.30
CA ASN A 130 -9.40 -11.04 -15.64
C ASN A 130 -9.53 -10.74 -14.14
N ASP A 131 -8.51 -10.13 -13.52
CA ASP A 131 -8.57 -9.67 -12.13
C ASP A 131 -9.28 -8.31 -11.97
N ILE A 132 -9.46 -7.55 -13.07
CA ILE A 132 -10.40 -6.42 -13.10
C ILE A 132 -11.81 -6.96 -12.83
N GLY A 133 -12.35 -6.60 -11.66
CA GLY A 133 -13.70 -7.02 -11.28
C GLY A 133 -13.75 -8.34 -10.52
N LYS A 134 -12.68 -8.72 -9.81
CA LYS A 134 -12.81 -9.66 -8.70
C LYS A 134 -14.05 -9.26 -7.87
N PRO A 135 -14.98 -10.18 -7.60
CA PRO A 135 -16.25 -9.82 -6.98
C PRO A 135 -15.99 -9.33 -5.55
N VAL A 136 -15.99 -8.01 -5.40
CA VAL A 136 -16.04 -7.33 -4.11
C VAL A 136 -17.52 -7.22 -3.75
N GLN A 137 -17.89 -7.71 -2.57
CA GLN A 137 -19.25 -7.51 -2.10
C GLN A 137 -19.48 -6.01 -1.84
N PRO A 138 -20.63 -5.44 -2.25
CA PRO A 138 -20.93 -4.06 -1.95
C PRO A 138 -20.87 -3.81 -0.44
N LEU A 139 -20.13 -2.77 -0.06
CA LEU A 139 -19.91 -2.40 1.33
C LEU A 139 -21.21 -1.90 1.98
N PRO A 140 -21.39 -2.12 3.29
CA PRO A 140 -22.48 -1.50 4.03
C PRO A 140 -22.23 0.01 4.19
N PHE A 141 -23.25 0.77 4.59
CA PHE A 141 -23.13 2.20 4.90
C PHE A 141 -23.10 2.38 6.42
N THR A 142 -21.95 2.12 7.04
CA THR A 142 -21.76 2.21 8.50
C THR A 142 -20.84 3.35 8.94
N GLN A 143 -20.07 3.91 8.01
CA GLN A 143 -19.15 5.02 8.29
C GLN A 143 -19.80 6.38 8.04
N THR A 144 -19.39 7.37 8.83
CA THR A 144 -19.69 8.78 8.59
C THR A 144 -18.44 9.61 8.89
N PHE A 145 -18.16 10.60 8.03
CA PHE A 145 -17.01 11.48 8.19
C PHE A 145 -17.41 12.94 7.93
N ASP A 146 -17.04 13.80 8.87
CA ASP A 146 -17.22 15.24 8.74
C ASP A 146 -16.04 15.87 7.99
N LEU A 147 -16.32 16.48 6.84
CA LEU A 147 -15.32 17.10 5.98
C LEU A 147 -14.58 18.25 6.67
N VAL A 148 -15.14 18.87 7.70
CA VAL A 148 -14.44 19.88 8.51
C VAL A 148 -13.17 19.29 9.16
N ASN A 149 -13.17 17.99 9.45
CA ASN A 149 -12.05 17.28 10.06
C ASN A 149 -10.99 16.83 9.05
N LEU A 150 -11.25 16.88 7.74
CA LEU A 150 -10.33 16.41 6.70
C LEU A 150 -9.06 17.27 6.62
N ASP A 151 -9.20 18.59 6.77
CA ASP A 151 -8.09 19.55 6.70
C ASP A 151 -7.05 19.35 7.80
N HIS A 152 -7.49 18.87 8.97
CA HIS A 152 -6.59 18.47 10.04
C HIS A 152 -5.75 17.25 9.60
N ALA A 153 -6.40 16.19 9.12
CA ALA A 153 -5.74 14.98 8.66
C ALA A 153 -4.74 15.25 7.51
N LEU A 154 -5.12 16.09 6.54
CA LEU A 154 -4.27 16.43 5.40
C LEU A 154 -2.95 17.11 5.80
N ARG A 155 -2.97 17.95 6.85
CA ARG A 155 -1.77 18.63 7.35
C ARG A 155 -0.77 17.67 8.00
N HIS A 156 -1.26 16.56 8.55
CA HIS A 156 -0.45 15.58 9.28
C HIS A 156 -0.04 14.36 8.43
N LEU A 157 -0.48 14.26 7.17
CA LEU A 157 -0.14 13.10 6.33
C LEU A 157 1.38 12.94 6.12
N ASN A 158 2.09 14.07 6.00
CA ASN A 158 3.55 14.07 5.82
C ASN A 158 4.31 13.54 7.05
N ASP A 159 3.69 13.54 8.24
CA ASP A 159 4.30 13.03 9.48
C ASP A 159 4.59 11.52 9.37
N PHE A 160 3.86 10.82 8.50
CA PHE A 160 4.05 9.40 8.19
C PHE A 160 4.99 9.13 7.01
N GLN A 161 5.65 10.18 6.47
CA GLN A 161 6.58 10.08 5.35
C GLN A 161 8.00 10.58 5.69
N PRO A 162 8.70 10.07 6.72
CA PRO A 162 10.03 10.56 7.06
C PRO A 162 11.04 10.42 5.90
N VAL A 163 11.00 9.36 5.10
CA VAL A 163 11.82 9.23 3.88
C VAL A 163 11.31 10.17 2.79
N GLY A 164 9.99 10.30 2.63
CA GLY A 164 9.39 11.24 1.69
C GLY A 164 9.75 12.69 1.96
N GLN A 165 9.84 13.10 3.22
CA GLN A 165 10.27 14.44 3.62
C GLN A 165 11.73 14.73 3.21
N LEU A 166 12.59 13.71 3.20
CA LEU A 166 13.98 13.85 2.79
C LEU A 166 14.17 13.76 1.27
N THR A 167 13.36 12.96 0.59
CA THR A 167 13.68 12.48 -0.77
C THR A 167 12.63 12.85 -1.83
N GLY A 168 11.42 13.21 -1.41
CA GLY A 168 10.26 13.40 -2.29
C GLY A 168 9.81 12.13 -3.04
N CYS A 169 10.35 10.96 -2.70
CA CYS A 169 10.23 9.74 -3.50
C CYS A 169 9.33 8.66 -2.87
N THR A 170 8.48 9.03 -1.92
CA THR A 170 7.54 8.09 -1.28
C THR A 170 6.10 8.58 -1.35
N HIS A 171 5.18 7.64 -1.19
CA HIS A 171 3.77 7.84 -0.95
C HIS A 171 3.42 7.40 0.47
N ALA A 172 2.37 7.97 1.05
CA ALA A 172 1.79 7.53 2.31
C ALA A 172 0.35 7.07 2.14
N ALA A 173 -0.02 6.15 3.03
CA ALA A 173 -1.40 5.84 3.37
C ALA A 173 -1.55 5.94 4.90
N ALA A 174 -2.58 6.63 5.36
CA ALA A 174 -2.89 6.82 6.78
C ALA A 174 -4.36 6.45 7.09
N TRP A 175 -4.61 6.02 8.33
CA TRP A 175 -5.96 5.80 8.84
C TRP A 175 -6.41 7.06 9.57
N VAL A 176 -7.49 7.68 9.08
CA VAL A 176 -8.09 8.86 9.69
C VAL A 176 -9.34 8.45 10.46
N GLN A 177 -9.37 8.75 11.76
CA GLN A 177 -10.55 8.53 12.60
C GLN A 177 -11.63 9.58 12.30
N PRO A 178 -12.91 9.35 12.68
CA PRO A 178 -13.98 10.33 12.46
C PRO A 178 -13.70 11.73 13.01
N SER A 179 -12.83 11.84 14.02
CA SER A 179 -12.33 13.10 14.61
C SER A 179 -11.34 13.89 13.73
N GLY A 180 -10.88 13.33 12.61
CA GLY A 180 -9.79 13.89 11.80
C GLY A 180 -8.38 13.62 12.35
N HIS A 181 -8.26 12.91 13.47
CA HIS A 181 -6.97 12.44 13.97
C HIS A 181 -6.45 11.28 13.11
N LEU A 182 -5.17 11.33 12.74
CA LEU A 182 -4.50 10.23 12.06
C LEU A 182 -4.00 9.23 13.13
N ALA A 183 -4.68 8.08 13.24
CA ALA A 183 -4.31 7.06 14.22
C ALA A 183 -2.95 6.40 13.91
N GLY A 184 -2.59 6.37 12.63
CA GLY A 184 -1.27 5.95 12.17
C GLY A 184 -1.19 5.89 10.65
N GLY A 185 -0.01 5.59 10.12
CA GLY A 185 0.23 5.56 8.69
C GLY A 185 1.57 4.93 8.33
N HIS A 186 1.71 4.60 7.05
CA HIS A 186 2.90 3.99 6.48
C HIS A 186 3.28 4.66 5.18
N GLU A 187 4.59 4.73 4.93
CA GLU A 187 5.13 5.15 3.64
C GLU A 187 5.79 4.01 2.87
N ASP A 188 5.82 4.18 1.55
CA ASP A 188 6.55 3.33 0.63
C ASP A 188 6.86 4.08 -0.67
N VAL A 189 7.87 3.65 -1.42
CA VAL A 189 8.12 4.13 -2.80
C VAL A 189 6.90 3.88 -3.70
N GLY A 190 6.19 2.77 -3.51
CA GLY A 190 4.99 2.40 -4.25
C GLY A 190 3.70 2.72 -3.49
N ARG A 191 2.77 3.48 -4.09
CA ARG A 191 1.48 3.82 -3.46
C ARG A 191 0.63 2.61 -3.04
N HIS A 192 0.67 1.53 -3.82
CA HIS A 192 -0.08 0.31 -3.51
C HIS A 192 0.51 -0.42 -2.31
N VAL A 193 1.85 -0.47 -2.22
CA VAL A 193 2.55 -1.06 -1.09
C VAL A 193 2.33 -0.22 0.18
N ALA A 194 2.33 1.11 0.06
CA ALA A 194 1.97 1.99 1.18
C ALA A 194 0.55 1.71 1.70
N LEU A 195 -0.43 1.53 0.79
CA LEU A 195 -1.80 1.15 1.16
C LEU A 195 -1.84 -0.24 1.80
N ASP A 196 -1.18 -1.24 1.22
CA ASP A 196 -1.13 -2.58 1.79
C ASP A 196 -0.50 -2.58 3.20
N LYS A 197 0.57 -1.81 3.44
CA LYS A 197 1.12 -1.62 4.79
C LYS A 197 0.07 -1.05 5.76
N LEU A 198 -0.65 0.00 5.36
CA LEU A 198 -1.72 0.56 6.18
C LEU A 198 -2.82 -0.46 6.49
N LEU A 199 -3.27 -1.21 5.48
CA LEU A 199 -4.32 -2.21 5.64
C LEU A 199 -3.87 -3.34 6.56
N GLY A 200 -2.60 -3.75 6.49
CA GLY A 200 -2.01 -4.71 7.42
C GLY A 200 -1.94 -4.18 8.84
N ARG A 201 -1.55 -2.91 9.03
CA ARG A 201 -1.55 -2.23 10.34
C ARG A 201 -2.96 -2.18 10.92
N ARG A 202 -3.94 -1.70 10.16
CA ARG A 202 -5.35 -1.66 10.56
C ARG A 202 -5.87 -3.03 11.00
N ALA A 203 -5.50 -4.08 10.29
CA ALA A 203 -5.93 -5.44 10.60
C ALA A 203 -5.38 -5.94 11.95
N ILE A 204 -4.19 -5.49 12.35
CA ILE A 204 -3.57 -5.82 13.65
C ILE A 204 -4.19 -4.98 14.78
N GLU A 205 -4.41 -3.68 14.54
CA GLU A 205 -5.02 -2.77 15.53
C GLU A 205 -6.51 -3.09 15.81
N GLY A 206 -7.17 -3.81 14.88
CA GLY A 206 -8.47 -4.43 15.10
C GLY A 206 -9.60 -3.42 15.33
N GLU A 207 -10.38 -3.62 16.39
CA GLU A 207 -11.57 -2.81 16.70
C GLU A 207 -11.26 -1.32 16.86
N THR A 208 -10.05 -0.98 17.31
CA THR A 208 -9.64 0.42 17.53
C THR A 208 -9.57 1.23 16.23
N TRP A 209 -9.34 0.58 15.10
CA TRP A 209 -9.22 1.19 13.76
C TRP A 209 -10.34 0.73 12.82
N GLN A 210 -11.48 0.28 13.35
CA GLN A 210 -12.62 -0.07 12.50
C GLN A 210 -13.32 1.16 11.93
N GLN A 211 -13.54 2.18 12.77
CA GLN A 211 -14.19 3.42 12.37
C GLN A 211 -13.17 4.39 11.75
N GLY A 212 -13.57 5.07 10.67
CA GLY A 212 -12.73 6.03 9.97
C GLY A 212 -12.65 5.79 8.47
N ALA A 213 -11.60 6.35 7.89
CA ALA A 213 -11.35 6.33 6.46
C ALA A 213 -9.85 6.11 6.17
N VAL A 214 -9.55 5.74 4.94
CA VAL A 214 -8.18 5.77 4.42
C VAL A 214 -7.92 7.15 3.81
N LEU A 215 -6.74 7.72 4.10
CA LEU A 215 -6.19 8.89 3.42
C LEU A 215 -4.89 8.51 2.68
N VAL A 216 -4.82 8.73 1.37
CA VAL A 216 -3.62 8.45 0.56
C VAL A 216 -3.04 9.70 -0.10
N SER A 217 -1.71 9.83 -0.12
CA SER A 217 -1.02 10.97 -0.74
C SER A 217 -0.99 10.92 -2.28
N SER A 218 -1.49 9.84 -2.87
CA SER A 218 -1.37 9.52 -4.29
C SER A 218 -2.68 9.77 -5.07
N ARG A 219 -2.70 9.32 -6.34
CA ARG A 219 -3.94 9.19 -7.14
C ARG A 219 -4.68 7.93 -6.72
N ALA A 220 -6.00 7.93 -6.88
CA ALA A 220 -6.81 6.73 -6.72
C ALA A 220 -6.92 5.96 -8.05
N SER A 221 -6.24 4.82 -8.15
CA SER A 221 -6.47 3.83 -9.22
C SER A 221 -7.53 2.81 -8.79
N TYR A 222 -8.07 2.05 -9.74
CA TYR A 222 -9.07 1.02 -9.45
C TYR A 222 -8.58 -0.02 -8.44
N GLU A 223 -7.30 -0.40 -8.50
CA GLU A 223 -6.70 -1.33 -7.52
C GLU A 223 -6.68 -0.73 -6.11
N MET A 224 -6.44 0.58 -5.95
CA MET A 224 -6.48 1.22 -4.63
C MET A 224 -7.87 1.14 -4.01
N VAL A 225 -8.90 1.36 -4.84
CA VAL A 225 -10.31 1.21 -4.45
C VAL A 225 -10.63 -0.25 -4.10
N GLN A 226 -10.26 -1.19 -4.97
CA GLN A 226 -10.51 -2.62 -4.78
C GLN A 226 -9.84 -3.15 -3.51
N LYS A 227 -8.57 -2.80 -3.27
CA LYS A 227 -7.83 -3.19 -2.06
C LYS A 227 -8.49 -2.64 -0.79
N SER A 228 -8.91 -1.38 -0.83
CA SER A 228 -9.62 -0.74 0.30
C SER A 228 -10.94 -1.45 0.57
N ALA A 229 -11.74 -1.69 -0.45
CA ALA A 229 -13.05 -2.33 -0.31
C ALA A 229 -12.95 -3.81 0.11
N MET A 230 -11.97 -4.57 -0.41
CA MET A 230 -11.67 -5.94 0.04
C MET A 230 -11.36 -6.01 1.54
N CYS A 231 -10.81 -4.94 2.10
CA CYS A 231 -10.52 -4.82 3.53
C CYS A 231 -11.64 -4.11 4.31
N GLY A 232 -12.83 -3.89 3.75
CA GLY A 232 -13.95 -3.26 4.45
C GLY A 232 -13.72 -1.77 4.77
N VAL A 233 -12.97 -1.05 3.94
CA VAL A 233 -12.84 0.40 4.04
C VAL A 233 -13.95 1.05 3.22
N GLU A 234 -14.82 1.83 3.87
CA GLU A 234 -15.96 2.45 3.22
C GLU A 234 -15.68 3.83 2.60
N ILE A 235 -14.66 4.54 3.08
CA ILE A 235 -14.31 5.88 2.63
C ILE A 235 -12.81 5.94 2.28
N LEU A 236 -12.50 6.40 1.07
CA LEU A 236 -11.14 6.59 0.58
C LEU A 236 -10.94 8.04 0.12
N PHE A 237 -10.11 8.78 0.86
CA PHE A 237 -9.63 10.11 0.51
C PHE A 237 -8.30 10.01 -0.24
N ALA A 238 -8.23 10.58 -1.43
CA ALA A 238 -7.02 10.71 -2.22
C ALA A 238 -6.65 12.18 -2.42
N VAL A 239 -5.38 12.52 -2.17
CA VAL A 239 -4.85 13.89 -2.36
C VAL A 239 -4.88 14.30 -3.83
N SER A 240 -4.76 13.35 -4.77
CA SER A 240 -4.76 13.59 -6.21
C SER A 240 -6.03 13.06 -6.90
N ALA A 241 -6.03 13.05 -8.24
CA ALA A 241 -7.16 12.64 -9.06
C ALA A 241 -7.50 11.13 -8.94
N ALA A 242 -8.72 10.77 -9.31
CA ALA A 242 -9.13 9.38 -9.57
C ALA A 242 -9.21 9.08 -11.08
N THR A 243 -9.10 7.81 -11.48
CA THR A 243 -9.36 7.37 -12.86
C THR A 243 -10.82 6.95 -13.03
N THR A 244 -11.34 6.94 -14.27
CA THR A 244 -12.71 6.50 -14.57
C THR A 244 -13.01 5.11 -14.03
N LEU A 245 -12.10 4.15 -14.25
CA LEU A 245 -12.25 2.79 -13.72
C LEU A 245 -12.26 2.74 -12.18
N ALA A 246 -11.55 3.65 -11.51
CA ALA A 246 -11.59 3.73 -10.04
C ALA A 246 -12.97 4.17 -9.55
N VAL A 247 -13.59 5.15 -10.22
CA VAL A 247 -14.96 5.60 -9.94
C VAL A 247 -15.96 4.47 -10.18
N GLU A 248 -15.87 3.77 -11.32
CA GLU A 248 -16.75 2.65 -11.63
C GLU A 248 -16.66 1.49 -10.62
N VAL A 249 -15.45 1.17 -10.16
CA VAL A 249 -15.25 0.15 -9.11
C VAL A 249 -15.79 0.64 -7.77
N ALA A 250 -15.60 1.92 -7.42
CA ALA A 250 -16.13 2.49 -6.19
C ALA A 250 -17.66 2.48 -6.16
N GLU A 251 -18.31 2.78 -7.30
CA GLU A 251 -19.76 2.64 -7.50
C GLU A 251 -20.23 1.21 -7.20
N ARG A 252 -19.61 0.19 -7.81
CA ARG A 252 -20.01 -1.21 -7.61
C ARG A 252 -19.79 -1.72 -6.19
N CYS A 253 -18.80 -1.17 -5.49
CA CYS A 253 -18.43 -1.61 -4.15
C CYS A 253 -19.13 -0.82 -3.03
N ASN A 254 -20.03 0.12 -3.34
CA ASN A 254 -20.56 1.08 -2.37
C ASN A 254 -19.47 1.88 -1.62
N LEU A 255 -18.29 2.11 -2.22
CA LEU A 255 -17.20 2.84 -1.60
C LEU A 255 -17.38 4.35 -1.87
N THR A 256 -17.22 5.19 -0.84
CA THR A 256 -17.16 6.65 -0.96
C THR A 256 -15.76 7.06 -1.41
N LEU A 257 -15.62 7.43 -2.67
CA LEU A 257 -14.33 7.84 -3.25
C LEU A 257 -14.26 9.37 -3.36
N VAL A 258 -13.23 9.94 -2.76
CA VAL A 258 -12.99 11.39 -2.77
C VAL A 258 -11.59 11.66 -3.29
N GLY A 259 -11.47 12.51 -4.31
CA GLY A 259 -10.18 12.94 -4.85
C GLY A 259 -9.93 14.42 -4.70
N PHE A 260 -8.75 14.85 -5.15
CA PHE A 260 -8.28 16.23 -5.05
C PHE A 260 -8.33 16.82 -3.63
N CYS A 261 -8.22 15.95 -2.61
CA CYS A 261 -8.24 16.33 -1.20
C CYS A 261 -7.05 17.24 -0.89
N LYS A 262 -7.34 18.51 -0.63
CA LYS A 262 -6.40 19.55 -0.22
C LYS A 262 -7.07 20.40 0.86
N PRO A 263 -6.32 21.14 1.68
CA PRO A 263 -6.93 22.05 2.64
C PRO A 263 -7.99 22.94 1.95
N GLY A 264 -9.23 22.88 2.44
CA GLY A 264 -10.39 23.59 1.90
C GLY A 264 -10.99 23.03 0.60
N ARG A 265 -10.59 21.83 0.14
CA ARG A 265 -11.06 21.26 -1.12
C ARG A 265 -11.12 19.73 -1.09
N ALA A 266 -12.27 19.20 -1.51
CA ALA A 266 -12.47 17.78 -1.77
C ALA A 266 -13.46 17.61 -2.94
N THR A 267 -13.23 16.62 -3.80
CA THR A 267 -14.14 16.26 -4.89
C THR A 267 -14.67 14.86 -4.65
N ILE A 268 -15.95 14.75 -4.32
CA ILE A 268 -16.62 13.47 -4.08
C ILE A 268 -17.05 12.89 -5.42
N TYR A 269 -16.61 11.67 -5.73
CA TYR A 269 -16.97 10.99 -6.97
C TYR A 269 -18.15 10.04 -6.81
N THR A 270 -18.22 9.35 -5.66
CA THR A 270 -19.17 8.26 -5.42
C THR A 270 -19.68 8.29 -3.98
N HIS A 271 -20.91 7.86 -3.77
CA HIS A 271 -21.53 7.63 -2.45
C HIS A 271 -21.33 8.76 -1.42
N PRO A 272 -21.82 9.99 -1.68
CA PRO A 272 -21.65 11.11 -0.75
C PRO A 272 -22.40 10.95 0.58
N GLU A 273 -23.26 9.94 0.73
CA GLU A 273 -24.15 9.74 1.89
C GLU A 273 -23.40 9.54 3.21
N ARG A 274 -22.11 9.19 3.15
CA ARG A 274 -21.24 9.05 4.33
C ARG A 274 -20.55 10.35 4.75
N LEU A 275 -20.73 11.43 4.01
CA LEU A 275 -20.01 12.69 4.22
C LEU A 275 -20.95 13.78 4.69
N ILE A 276 -20.56 14.47 5.77
CA ILE A 276 -21.23 15.66 6.28
C ILE A 276 -20.28 16.86 6.25
N ALA A 277 -20.83 18.07 6.38
CA ALA A 277 -20.06 19.31 6.43
C ALA A 277 -20.77 20.27 7.40
N GLU A 278 -20.77 19.89 8.68
CA GLU A 278 -21.45 20.59 9.77
C GLU A 278 -20.48 21.38 10.65
#